data_AF-A0A0M2SJQ8-F1
#
_entry.id   AF-A0A0M2SJQ8-F1
#
_cell.length_a   1.000
_cell.length_b   1.000
_cell.length_c   1.000
_cell.angle_alpha   90.00
_cell.angle_beta   90.00
_cell.angle_gamma   90.00
#
_symmetry.space_group_name_H-M   'P 1'
#
loop_
_entity.id
_entity.type
_entity.pdbx_description
1 polymer ?
#
loop_
_entity_poly.entity_id
_entity_poly.type
_entity_poly.pdbx_seq_one_letter_code
_entity_poly.pdbx_strand_id
1 'polypeptide(L)'
;MIGYRTLNEYFGDIELPLSIEEILDYEHRLDGSDLEFVDSANRFLKAYESYDTYRHQNAHCIGTCLTNLTRVGMYFLLEEELITVSTSNLRPIDEDTEWEVTHYPFKEMTELDMQLIEYTNEADHEAGTLYIKLLNDKENERTYVLRNLNQKHFQCFRDFHQSSIEKKYV
;
A
#
# COMPACT_ATOMS: atom_id res chain seq x y z
N MET A 1 1.45 19.37 0.51
CA MET A 1 0.66 18.43 -0.33
C MET A 1 1.65 17.36 -0.73
N ILE A 2 1.32 16.10 -0.50
CA ILE A 2 2.27 15.00 -0.71
C ILE A 2 2.53 14.81 -2.21
N GLY A 3 3.79 14.71 -2.58
CA GLY A 3 4.22 14.37 -3.94
C GLY A 3 4.21 12.87 -4.16
N TYR A 4 3.09 12.32 -4.65
CA TYR A 4 2.97 10.89 -4.97
C TYR A 4 4.12 10.41 -5.88
N ARG A 5 4.49 11.19 -6.90
CA ARG A 5 5.62 10.90 -7.77
C ARG A 5 6.94 10.82 -7.00
N THR A 6 7.26 11.85 -6.22
CA THR A 6 8.48 11.91 -5.41
C THR A 6 8.58 10.70 -4.49
N LEU A 7 7.48 10.34 -3.82
CA LEU A 7 7.43 9.19 -2.94
C LEU A 7 7.58 7.87 -3.70
N ASN A 8 6.93 7.69 -4.85
CA ASN A 8 7.10 6.47 -5.65
C ASN A 8 8.51 6.33 -6.25
N GLU A 9 9.15 7.44 -6.61
CA GLU A 9 10.57 7.45 -7.01
C GLU A 9 11.45 7.03 -5.82
N TYR A 10 11.25 7.64 -4.64
CA TYR A 10 11.95 7.26 -3.41
C TYR A 10 11.76 5.78 -3.04
N PHE A 11 10.52 5.28 -3.09
CA PHE A 11 10.22 3.87 -2.82
C PHE A 11 10.80 2.94 -3.89
N GLY A 12 10.95 3.41 -5.13
CA GLY A 12 11.57 2.67 -6.22
C GLY A 12 13.08 2.50 -6.07
N ASP A 13 13.74 3.35 -5.28
CA ASP A 13 15.18 3.27 -4.99
C ASP A 13 15.50 2.27 -3.85
N ILE A 14 14.49 1.77 -3.14
CA ILE A 14 14.67 0.75 -2.10
C ILE A 14 14.83 -0.62 -2.77
N GLU A 15 15.98 -1.27 -2.55
CA GLU A 15 16.23 -2.62 -3.06
C GLU A 15 15.40 -3.65 -2.28
N LEU A 16 14.28 -4.09 -2.86
CA LEU A 16 13.38 -5.12 -2.32
C LEU A 16 13.75 -6.53 -2.83
N PRO A 17 13.41 -7.62 -2.11
CA PRO A 17 12.58 -7.66 -0.90
C PRO A 17 13.33 -7.35 0.39
N LEU A 18 12.68 -6.64 1.30
CA LEU A 18 13.12 -6.36 2.67
C LEU A 18 11.96 -6.55 3.64
N SER A 19 12.26 -6.84 4.90
CA SER A 19 11.23 -6.88 5.93
C SER A 19 10.59 -5.49 6.13
N ILE A 20 9.35 -5.45 6.59
CA ILE A 20 8.71 -4.17 6.95
C ILE A 20 9.59 -3.41 7.94
N GLU A 21 10.11 -4.06 8.98
CA GLU A 21 11.00 -3.43 9.97
C GLU A 21 12.22 -2.74 9.33
N GLU A 22 12.91 -3.41 8.40
CA GLU A 22 14.05 -2.84 7.67
C GLU A 22 13.65 -1.64 6.80
N ILE A 23 12.48 -1.68 6.16
CA ILE A 23 11.99 -0.59 5.32
C ILE A 23 11.65 0.64 6.17
N LEU A 24 11.04 0.45 7.35
CA LEU A 24 10.69 1.56 8.24
C LEU A 24 11.91 2.21 8.91
N ASP A 25 13.06 1.52 8.92
CA ASP A 25 14.35 2.03 9.41
C ASP A 25 15.26 2.54 8.27
N TYR A 26 14.78 2.51 7.03
CA TYR A 26 15.54 2.96 5.86
C TYR A 26 15.81 4.47 5.90
N GLU A 27 17.03 4.87 5.56
CA GLU A 27 17.44 6.27 5.61
C GLU A 27 16.70 7.12 4.57
N HIS A 28 16.00 8.16 5.03
CA HIS A 28 15.23 9.04 4.18
C HIS A 28 16.11 10.09 3.50
N ARG A 29 15.93 10.27 2.18
CA ARG A 29 16.47 11.41 1.41
C ARG A 29 15.39 12.44 1.05
N LEU A 30 14.22 12.31 1.64
CA LEU A 30 13.05 13.17 1.43
C LEU A 30 13.18 14.47 2.24
N ASP A 31 12.46 15.50 1.82
CA ASP A 31 12.33 16.76 2.55
C ASP A 31 10.87 17.21 2.70
N GLY A 32 10.65 18.19 3.58
CA GLY A 32 9.36 18.82 3.81
C GLY A 32 8.23 17.84 4.13
N SER A 33 7.08 18.04 3.49
CA SER A 33 5.86 17.27 3.77
C SER A 33 5.92 15.80 3.37
N ASP A 34 6.81 15.43 2.44
CA ASP A 34 6.97 14.03 2.01
C ASP A 34 7.72 13.23 3.09
N LEU A 35 8.75 13.83 3.69
CA LEU A 35 9.44 13.25 4.85
C LEU A 35 8.52 13.14 6.06
N GLU A 36 7.80 14.22 6.40
CA GLU A 36 6.85 14.24 7.53
C GLU A 36 5.78 13.15 7.39
N PHE A 37 5.31 12.91 6.16
CA PHE A 37 4.35 11.85 5.87
C PHE A 37 4.94 10.46 6.11
N VAL A 38 6.14 10.17 5.57
CA VAL A 38 6.79 8.86 5.73
C VAL A 38 7.14 8.60 7.20
N ASP A 39 7.71 9.58 7.91
CA ASP A 39 8.04 9.45 9.32
C ASP A 39 6.79 9.17 10.18
N SER A 40 5.68 9.85 9.88
CA SER A 40 4.42 9.67 10.60
C SER A 40 3.78 8.32 10.29
N ALA A 41 3.78 7.91 9.01
CA ALA A 41 3.30 6.59 8.59
C ALA A 41 4.10 5.48 9.26
N ASN A 42 5.43 5.58 9.26
CA ASN A 42 6.33 4.61 9.88
C ASN A 42 6.10 4.52 11.40
N ARG A 43 5.97 5.66 12.07
CA ARG A 43 5.67 5.71 13.50
C ARG A 43 4.33 5.07 13.82
N PHE A 44 3.29 5.36 13.04
CA PHE A 44 1.97 4.80 13.25
C PHE A 44 1.96 3.28 13.00
N LEU A 45 2.62 2.82 11.94
CA LEU A 45 2.71 1.40 11.63
C LEU A 45 3.44 0.62 12.74
N LYS A 46 4.54 1.17 13.29
CA LYS A 46 5.24 0.58 14.45
C LYS A 46 4.40 0.54 15.73
N ALA A 47 3.49 1.48 15.90
CA ALA A 47 2.62 1.57 17.07
C ALA A 47 1.31 0.78 16.93
N TYR A 48 0.98 0.30 15.73
CA TYR A 48 -0.22 -0.46 15.46
C TYR A 48 -0.20 -1.81 16.20
N GLU A 49 -1.33 -2.21 16.79
CA GLU A 49 -1.42 -3.38 17.68
C GLU A 49 -0.93 -4.69 17.04
N SER A 50 -1.13 -4.83 15.73
CA SER A 50 -0.73 -6.01 14.98
C SER A 50 0.68 -5.92 14.38
N TYR A 51 1.49 -4.91 14.73
CA TYR A 51 2.82 -4.73 14.14
C TYR A 51 3.68 -5.99 14.20
N ASP A 52 3.64 -6.70 15.33
CA ASP A 52 4.40 -7.94 15.52
C ASP A 52 3.99 -9.08 14.57
N THR A 53 2.79 -9.03 13.96
CA THR A 53 2.33 -10.08 13.02
C THR A 53 2.91 -9.90 11.62
N TYR A 54 3.35 -8.70 11.25
CA TYR A 54 3.83 -8.40 9.90
C TYR A 54 5.20 -7.73 9.81
N ARG A 55 5.79 -7.26 10.92
CA ARG A 55 7.10 -6.59 10.95
C ARG A 55 8.23 -7.38 10.26
N HIS A 56 8.20 -8.70 10.34
CA HIS A 56 9.20 -9.60 9.76
C HIS A 56 8.84 -10.14 8.37
N GLN A 57 7.65 -9.79 7.86
CA GLN A 57 7.25 -10.18 6.52
C GLN A 57 7.96 -9.30 5.50
N ASN A 58 8.37 -9.93 4.40
CA ASN A 58 9.08 -9.24 3.32
C ASN A 58 8.09 -8.52 2.41
N ALA A 59 8.31 -7.22 2.21
CA ALA A 59 7.64 -6.46 1.17
C ALA A 59 8.39 -6.63 -0.15
N HIS A 60 7.64 -6.96 -1.19
CA HIS A 60 8.15 -7.15 -2.54
C HIS A 60 7.87 -5.95 -3.44
N CYS A 61 6.87 -5.15 -3.09
CA CYS A 61 6.63 -3.84 -3.67
C CYS A 61 6.21 -2.86 -2.56
N ILE A 62 6.66 -1.62 -2.67
CA ILE A 62 6.20 -0.49 -1.86
C ILE A 62 5.86 0.69 -2.76
N GLY A 63 4.85 1.46 -2.39
CA GLY A 63 4.50 2.66 -3.12
C GLY A 63 3.43 3.45 -2.40
N THR A 64 2.88 4.46 -3.08
CA THR A 64 1.77 5.26 -2.57
C THR A 64 0.44 4.83 -3.16
N CYS A 65 -0.64 5.08 -2.44
CA CYS A 65 -2.00 4.91 -2.94
C CYS A 65 -2.94 6.00 -2.44
N LEU A 66 -4.06 6.19 -3.14
CA LEU A 66 -5.18 6.99 -2.70
C LEU A 66 -6.39 6.07 -2.47
N THR A 67 -6.98 6.11 -1.27
CA THR A 67 -8.19 5.37 -0.90
C THR A 67 -9.33 6.33 -0.59
N ASN A 68 -10.57 5.93 -0.91
CA ASN A 68 -11.78 6.71 -0.67
C ASN A 68 -11.73 8.18 -1.16
N LEU A 69 -10.92 8.46 -2.19
CA LEU A 69 -10.62 9.78 -2.78
C LEU A 69 -10.05 10.85 -1.82
N THR A 70 -9.94 10.53 -0.53
CA THR A 70 -9.67 11.50 0.55
C THR A 70 -8.60 11.01 1.52
N ARG A 71 -8.07 9.80 1.30
CA ARG A 71 -7.02 9.24 2.13
C ARG A 71 -5.81 8.88 1.28
N VAL A 72 -4.67 9.45 1.64
CA VAL A 72 -3.38 9.15 1.04
C VAL A 72 -2.66 8.14 1.91
N GLY A 73 -2.03 7.15 1.31
CA GLY A 73 -1.36 6.09 2.05
C GLY A 73 -0.14 5.53 1.36
N MET A 74 0.64 4.79 2.14
CA MET A 74 1.68 3.89 1.67
C MET A 74 1.12 2.48 1.64
N TYR A 75 1.53 1.69 0.65
CA TYR A 75 1.17 0.28 0.57
C TYR A 75 2.41 -0.60 0.56
N PHE A 76 2.28 -1.78 1.15
CA PHE A 76 3.29 -2.83 1.21
C PHE A 76 2.66 -4.10 0.63
N LEU A 77 3.23 -4.60 -0.47
CA LEU A 77 2.83 -5.87 -1.07
C LEU A 77 3.67 -6.98 -0.46
N LEU A 78 3.04 -7.80 0.39
CA LEU A 78 3.62 -8.99 1.00
C LEU A 78 3.22 -10.24 0.21
N GLU A 79 3.76 -11.41 0.55
CA GLU A 79 3.41 -12.65 -0.15
C GLU A 79 1.95 -13.08 0.05
N GLU A 80 1.36 -12.81 1.22
CA GLU A 80 0.03 -13.30 1.60
C GLU A 80 -1.04 -12.20 1.68
N GLU A 81 -0.62 -10.95 1.70
CA GLU A 81 -1.51 -9.81 1.85
C GLU A 81 -0.94 -8.52 1.25
N LEU A 82 -1.83 -7.56 1.02
CA LEU A 82 -1.46 -6.16 0.82
C LEU A 82 -1.79 -5.41 2.10
N ILE A 83 -0.86 -4.61 2.61
CA ILE A 83 -1.09 -3.72 3.76
C ILE A 83 -1.05 -2.29 3.27
N THR A 84 -1.97 -1.45 3.74
CA THR A 84 -1.88 0.00 3.56
C THR A 84 -1.83 0.71 4.91
N VAL A 85 -1.07 1.80 4.98
CA VAL A 85 -1.12 2.78 6.08
C VAL A 85 -1.49 4.11 5.48
N SER A 86 -2.64 4.64 5.86
CA SER A 86 -3.23 5.81 5.22
C SER A 86 -3.73 6.84 6.21
N THR A 87 -3.77 8.09 5.77
CA THR A 87 -4.30 9.22 6.53
C THR A 87 -5.17 10.11 5.65
N SER A 88 -6.03 10.93 6.25
CA SER A 88 -6.81 11.92 5.52
C SER A 88 -5.89 12.96 4.85
N ASN A 89 -6.12 13.22 3.57
CA ASN A 89 -5.45 14.28 2.81
C ASN A 89 -6.15 15.64 2.93
N LEU A 90 -7.25 15.72 3.70
CA LEU A 90 -8.07 16.93 3.87
C LEU A 90 -7.56 17.84 4.98
N ARG A 91 -6.61 17.37 5.81
CA ARG A 91 -6.03 18.09 6.93
C ARG A 91 -4.49 18.05 6.84
N PRO A 92 -3.79 19.05 7.39
CA PRO A 92 -2.34 18.95 7.62
C PRO A 92 -2.04 17.72 8.47
N ILE A 93 -0.86 17.13 8.27
CA ILE A 93 -0.38 16.03 9.10
C ILE A 93 0.09 16.64 10.43
N ASP A 94 -0.59 16.30 11.51
CA ASP A 94 -0.32 16.68 12.89
C ASP A 94 -0.54 15.49 13.84
N GLU A 95 -0.35 15.69 15.14
CA GLU A 95 -0.51 14.62 16.14
C GLU A 95 -1.95 14.08 16.26
N ASP A 96 -2.95 14.84 15.81
CA ASP A 96 -4.39 14.49 15.86
C ASP A 96 -4.88 13.84 14.57
N THR A 97 -3.97 13.56 13.64
CA THR A 97 -4.28 13.03 12.33
C THR A 97 -4.76 11.59 12.41
N GLU A 98 -5.95 11.31 11.87
CA GLU A 98 -6.55 9.97 11.86
C GLU A 98 -5.86 9.05 10.86
N TRP A 99 -4.89 8.29 11.35
CA TRP A 99 -4.23 7.21 10.60
C TRP A 99 -5.03 5.89 10.68
N GLU A 100 -4.93 5.09 9.62
CA GLU A 100 -5.59 3.80 9.49
C GLU A 100 -4.63 2.81 8.83
N VAL A 101 -4.47 1.63 9.44
CA VAL A 101 -3.84 0.47 8.80
C VAL A 101 -4.95 -0.43 8.27
N THR A 102 -4.91 -0.77 6.98
CA THR A 102 -5.85 -1.70 6.37
C THR A 102 -5.11 -2.90 5.81
N HIS A 103 -5.56 -4.09 6.20
CA HIS A 103 -5.06 -5.36 5.69
C HIS A 103 -5.99 -5.89 4.59
N TYR A 104 -5.40 -6.37 3.51
CA TYR A 104 -6.09 -6.99 2.39
C TYR A 104 -5.52 -8.39 2.16
N PRO A 105 -5.97 -9.41 2.91
CA PRO A 105 -5.45 -10.77 2.80
C PRO A 105 -5.85 -11.40 1.46
N PHE A 106 -4.90 -11.94 0.69
CA PHE A 106 -5.21 -12.58 -0.59
C PHE A 106 -6.13 -13.79 -0.44
N LYS A 107 -6.05 -14.46 0.72
CA LYS A 107 -6.94 -15.57 1.04
C LYS A 107 -8.42 -15.18 1.17
N GLU A 108 -8.73 -13.92 1.40
CA GLU A 108 -10.10 -13.41 1.54
C GLU A 108 -10.60 -12.70 0.28
N MET A 109 -9.72 -12.53 -0.72
CA MET A 109 -10.08 -11.91 -2.00
C MET A 109 -10.91 -12.85 -2.87
N THR A 110 -12.05 -12.34 -3.33
CA THR A 110 -12.89 -12.99 -4.34
C THR A 110 -12.64 -12.43 -5.73
N GLU A 111 -12.16 -11.18 -5.81
CA GLU A 111 -11.86 -10.51 -7.07
C GLU A 111 -10.71 -9.52 -6.89
N LEU A 112 -9.80 -9.50 -7.86
CA LEU A 112 -8.69 -8.55 -7.98
C LEU A 112 -8.64 -8.07 -9.43
N ASP A 113 -9.05 -6.83 -9.68
CA ASP A 113 -9.01 -6.19 -11.00
C ASP A 113 -8.07 -4.98 -11.02
N MET A 114 -7.32 -4.84 -12.10
CA MET A 114 -6.28 -3.83 -12.27
C MET A 114 -6.52 -3.05 -13.55
N GLN A 115 -6.71 -1.74 -13.41
CA GLN A 115 -6.98 -0.85 -14.52
C GLN A 115 -5.95 0.27 -14.59
N LEU A 116 -5.59 0.65 -15.80
CA LEU A 116 -4.76 1.82 -16.07
C LEU A 116 -5.65 2.99 -16.44
N ILE A 117 -5.34 4.17 -15.91
CA ILE A 117 -6.04 5.40 -16.29
C ILE A 117 -5.50 5.85 -17.64
N GLU A 118 -6.34 5.78 -18.69
CA GLU A 118 -5.94 6.00 -20.08
C GLU A 118 -5.56 7.46 -20.43
N TYR A 119 -5.75 8.41 -19.51
CA TYR A 119 -5.54 9.85 -19.75
C TYR A 119 -4.29 10.45 -19.09
N THR A 120 -3.49 9.65 -18.40
CA THR A 120 -2.23 10.07 -17.77
C THR A 120 -1.06 9.75 -18.70
N ASN A 121 -0.11 10.67 -18.84
CA ASN A 121 1.06 10.45 -19.69
C ASN A 121 1.78 9.17 -19.25
N GLU A 122 2.38 8.42 -20.19
CA GLU A 122 3.04 7.12 -19.98
C GLU A 122 4.16 7.11 -18.91
N ALA A 123 4.53 8.28 -18.37
CA ALA A 123 5.52 8.46 -17.32
C ALA A 123 4.95 8.50 -15.88
N ASP A 124 3.63 8.43 -15.70
CA ASP A 124 3.03 8.63 -14.38
C ASP A 124 3.06 7.32 -13.57
N HIS A 125 3.90 7.30 -12.52
CA HIS A 125 3.96 6.27 -11.47
C HIS A 125 2.65 6.13 -10.65
N GLU A 126 1.57 6.79 -11.08
CA GLU A 126 0.30 6.97 -10.39
C GLU A 126 -0.92 6.62 -11.28
N ALA A 127 -0.70 5.97 -12.43
CA ALA A 127 -1.79 5.66 -13.36
C ALA A 127 -2.61 4.41 -12.96
N GLY A 128 -2.19 3.66 -11.94
CA GLY A 128 -2.79 2.40 -11.56
C GLY A 128 -4.01 2.54 -10.63
N THR A 129 -5.10 1.85 -10.97
CA THR A 129 -6.22 1.58 -10.07
C THR A 129 -6.34 0.08 -9.81
N LEU A 130 -6.45 -0.30 -8.53
CA LEU A 130 -6.72 -1.66 -8.09
C LEU A 130 -8.10 -1.73 -7.42
N TYR A 131 -8.94 -2.61 -7.94
CA TYR A 131 -10.23 -2.97 -7.38
C TYR A 131 -10.10 -4.31 -6.65
N ILE A 132 -10.49 -4.33 -5.39
CA ILE A 132 -10.39 -5.51 -4.53
C ILE A 132 -11.78 -5.81 -4.01
N LYS A 133 -12.27 -7.05 -4.18
CA LYS A 133 -13.41 -7.55 -3.43
C LYS A 133 -12.93 -8.52 -2.35
N LEU A 134 -13.28 -8.22 -1.12
CA LEU A 134 -12.94 -9.02 0.06
C LEU A 134 -14.20 -9.51 0.76
N LEU A 135 -14.18 -10.76 1.21
CA LEU A 135 -15.15 -11.27 2.15
C LEU A 135 -14.80 -10.82 3.57
N ASN A 136 -15.79 -10.39 4.34
CA ASN A 136 -15.62 -10.22 5.79
C ASN A 136 -15.95 -11.50 6.56
N ASP A 137 -15.76 -11.48 7.89
CA ASP A 137 -16.06 -12.61 8.80
C ASP A 137 -17.51 -13.12 8.73
N LYS A 138 -18.42 -12.35 8.13
CA LYS A 138 -19.83 -12.69 7.93
C LYS A 138 -20.14 -13.08 6.48
N GLU A 139 -19.11 -13.39 5.69
CA GLU A 139 -19.20 -13.74 4.26
C GLU A 139 -19.86 -12.67 3.37
N ASN A 140 -19.84 -11.41 3.80
CA ASN A 140 -20.32 -10.31 2.96
C ASN A 140 -19.15 -9.71 2.20
N GLU A 141 -19.36 -9.52 0.90
CA GLU A 141 -18.38 -8.88 0.04
C GLU A 141 -18.34 -7.37 0.25
N ARG A 142 -17.13 -6.82 0.31
CA ARG A 142 -16.87 -5.38 0.29
C ARG A 142 -15.89 -5.07 -0.82
N THR A 143 -16.19 -4.01 -1.57
CA THR A 143 -15.31 -3.50 -2.62
C THR A 143 -14.44 -2.37 -2.07
N TYR A 144 -13.13 -2.50 -2.29
CA TYR A 144 -12.14 -1.48 -2.01
C TYR A 144 -11.50 -1.03 -3.32
N VAL A 145 -11.18 0.26 -3.40
CA VAL A 145 -10.54 0.86 -4.58
C VAL A 145 -9.30 1.61 -4.12
N LEU A 146 -8.14 1.13 -4.57
CA LEU A 146 -6.87 1.80 -4.38
C LEU A 146 -6.51 2.48 -5.71
N ARG A 147 -6.24 3.78 -5.67
CA ARG A 147 -5.83 4.58 -6.84
C ARG A 147 -4.39 5.03 -6.68
N ASN A 148 -3.83 5.59 -7.75
CA ASN A 148 -2.48 6.14 -7.78
C ASN A 148 -1.39 5.11 -7.46
N LEU A 149 -1.67 3.84 -7.76
CA LEU A 149 -0.70 2.76 -7.60
C LEU A 149 0.32 2.80 -8.74
N ASN A 150 1.54 2.39 -8.44
CA ASN A 150 2.57 2.19 -9.45
C ASN A 150 2.21 0.97 -10.31
N GLN A 151 1.89 1.23 -11.58
CA GLN A 151 1.51 0.20 -12.56
C GLN A 151 2.57 -0.88 -12.75
N LYS A 152 3.85 -0.59 -12.50
CA LYS A 152 4.93 -1.60 -12.59
C LYS A 152 4.74 -2.72 -11.56
N HIS A 153 4.03 -2.46 -10.47
CA HIS A 153 3.79 -3.44 -9.41
C HIS A 153 2.63 -4.39 -9.75
N PHE A 154 1.82 -4.11 -10.79
CA PHE A 154 0.60 -4.89 -11.12
C PHE A 154 0.87 -6.35 -11.44
N GLN A 155 2.01 -6.66 -12.10
CA GLN A 155 2.35 -8.05 -12.34
C GLN A 155 2.64 -8.78 -11.03
N CYS A 156 3.36 -8.14 -10.10
CA CYS A 156 3.66 -8.70 -8.79
C CYS A 156 2.38 -8.96 -7.98
N PHE A 157 1.40 -8.04 -8.01
CA PHE A 157 0.08 -8.25 -7.40
C PHE A 157 -0.64 -9.48 -7.98
N ARG A 158 -0.64 -9.64 -9.31
CA ARG A 158 -1.25 -10.82 -9.96
C ARG A 158 -0.58 -12.11 -9.51
N ASP A 159 0.74 -12.14 -9.51
CA ASP A 159 1.51 -13.35 -9.22
C ASP A 159 1.28 -13.83 -7.78
N PHE A 160 1.24 -12.92 -6.79
CA PHE A 160 0.94 -13.30 -5.41
C PHE A 160 -0.51 -13.69 -5.17
N HIS A 161 -1.46 -12.96 -5.76
CA HIS A 161 -2.87 -13.34 -5.65
C HIS A 161 -3.12 -14.73 -6.26
N GLN A 162 -2.58 -14.99 -7.45
CA GLN A 162 -2.68 -16.30 -8.10
C GLN A 162 -2.02 -17.41 -7.26
N SER A 163 -0.82 -17.15 -6.72
CA SER A 163 -0.13 -18.10 -5.85
C SER A 163 -0.92 -18.41 -4.58
N SER A 164 -1.61 -17.42 -4.00
CA SER A 164 -2.48 -17.61 -2.85
C SER A 164 -3.71 -18.46 -3.19
N ILE A 165 -4.32 -18.23 -4.36
CA ILE A 165 -5.43 -19.07 -4.86
C ILE A 165 -4.96 -20.51 -5.02
N GLU A 166 -3.80 -20.75 -5.64
CA GLU A 166 -3.26 -22.10 -5.84
C GLU A 166 -2.99 -22.81 -4.51
N LYS A 167 -2.41 -22.10 -3.52
CA LYS A 167 -2.20 -22.64 -2.17
C LYS A 167 -3.50 -23.03 -1.46
N LYS A 168 -4.65 -22.40 -1.74
CA LYS A 168 -5.94 -22.81 -1.16
C LYS A 168 -6.44 -24.17 -1.66
N TYR A 169 -6.01 -24.58 -2.86
CA TYR A 169 -6.47 -25.81 -3.50
C TYR A 169 -5.55 -27.02 -3.26
N VAL A 170 -4.46 -26.84 -2.51
CA VAL A 170 -3.51 -27.90 -2.09
C VAL A 170 -3.77 -28.29 -0.64
#